data_AF-A0A660QUA8-F1
#
_entry.id   AF-A0A660QUA8-F1
#
_cell.length_a   1.000
_cell.length_b   1.000
_cell.length_c   1.000
_cell.angle_alpha   90.00
_cell.angle_beta   90.00
_cell.angle_gamma   90.00
#
_symmetry.space_group_name_H-M   'P 1'
#
loop_
_entity.id
_entity.type
_entity.pdbx_description
1 polymer ?
#
loop_
_entity_poly.entity_id
_entity_poly.type
_entity_poly.pdbx_seq_one_letter_code
_entity_poly.pdbx_strand_id
1 'polypeptide(L)'
;WKERGEILMRWLVAFMVGFVTLFVFANAADTYANVAETYWKLFLEEEFSAAYDLHDATMKVVFTEDKMKQTYESLVSQYGAYVLTYGRETLTQGGYNVVVLKVKFERAYLNIVIPVNSEGKVSGLRFAPGKPPENEVPQYVNMDAFVEKEIEFSSEPWVLKGTITVPKGADSFPIVVFVHGSGPADRDETIGLNKPFRDLAWGLASMGIASLRYDKRTYTYGKRMQEEGIFPTIEQEVIEDACAAINTVRSLEEVTHVYLLGHSLGATLAPFIALSNFEELSGVIMLAPTPRKLAQVMKDQYLYILSLGQSEEVEKQILNAIEILDLVIERKLSPNGMALGVPASYFYELEKYNPIDYLREISLPVLILQGSKDYQVTVEKDFRVLENALSDKSNVEFKLFDGLNHFFMKVQKSTPADSMISNHVEEEVVFAIGQWIKRLEGQ
;
A
#
# COMPACT_ATOMS: atom_id res chain seq x y z
N TRP A 1 -26.75 16.29 -62.65
CA TRP A 1 -27.26 16.79 -61.37
C TRP A 1 -26.81 15.80 -60.30
N LYS A 2 -25.94 16.27 -59.39
CA LYS A 2 -25.38 15.59 -58.21
C LYS A 2 -24.46 14.38 -58.49
N GLU A 3 -23.41 14.54 -59.31
CA GLU A 3 -22.04 14.83 -58.82
C GLU A 3 -21.91 15.96 -57.79
N ARG A 4 -20.99 15.75 -56.82
CA ARG A 4 -20.58 16.61 -55.68
C ARG A 4 -21.31 16.32 -54.37
N GLY A 5 -20.70 15.44 -53.59
CA GLY A 5 -21.08 15.06 -52.23
C GLY A 5 -20.20 13.96 -51.64
N GLU A 6 -19.48 13.20 -52.47
CA GLU A 6 -18.33 12.35 -52.09
C GLU A 6 -17.04 13.17 -51.85
N ILE A 7 -17.18 14.40 -51.35
CA ILE A 7 -16.06 15.29 -51.00
C ILE A 7 -16.32 15.76 -49.57
N LEU A 8 -16.06 14.88 -48.60
CA LEU A 8 -15.61 15.29 -47.26
C LEU A 8 -15.01 14.17 -46.38
N MET A 9 -14.81 12.94 -46.88
CA MET A 9 -14.21 11.87 -46.05
C MET A 9 -13.25 10.93 -46.78
N ARG A 10 -12.60 11.44 -47.84
CA ARG A 10 -11.37 10.90 -48.42
C ARG A 10 -10.52 12.11 -48.82
N TRP A 11 -9.24 12.09 -48.41
CA TRP A 11 -8.23 13.17 -48.49
C TRP A 11 -8.04 14.04 -47.26
N LEU A 12 -7.72 13.40 -46.13
CA LEU A 12 -6.44 13.66 -45.46
C LEU A 12 -5.73 12.32 -45.24
N VAL A 13 -5.21 11.76 -46.34
CA VAL A 13 -3.78 11.43 -46.54
C VAL A 13 -3.42 10.01 -46.11
N ALA A 14 -3.55 9.09 -47.07
CA ALA A 14 -2.51 8.10 -47.28
C ALA A 14 -1.42 8.76 -48.16
N PHE A 15 -0.16 8.39 -47.92
CA PHE A 15 1.06 8.68 -48.69
C PHE A 15 1.90 9.93 -48.35
N MET A 16 2.70 9.80 -47.29
CA MET A 16 4.19 9.79 -47.38
C MET A 16 4.69 9.36 -45.99
N VAL A 17 4.85 8.05 -45.71
CA VAL A 17 6.10 7.28 -45.90
C VAL A 17 7.35 8.16 -45.82
N GLY A 18 7.97 8.13 -44.65
CA GLY A 18 9.26 8.76 -44.35
C GLY A 18 9.75 8.27 -42.99
N PHE A 19 10.06 6.97 -42.92
CA PHE A 19 10.89 6.31 -41.92
C PHE A 19 11.63 7.26 -40.94
N VAL A 20 11.16 7.30 -39.69
CA VAL A 20 12.06 7.23 -38.53
C VAL A 20 11.51 6.13 -37.63
N THR A 21 12.16 4.99 -37.77
CA THR A 21 12.23 3.88 -36.82
C THR A 21 12.24 4.37 -35.37
N LEU A 22 11.13 4.14 -34.68
CA LEU A 22 11.12 3.87 -33.24
C LEU A 22 10.21 2.65 -33.07
N PHE A 23 10.80 1.48 -33.31
CA PHE A 23 10.33 0.25 -32.71
C PHE A 23 10.29 0.49 -31.20
N VAL A 24 9.10 0.65 -30.62
CA VAL A 24 8.93 0.16 -29.25
C VAL A 24 8.84 -1.34 -29.42
N PHE A 25 9.98 -2.03 -29.31
CA PHE A 25 9.99 -3.47 -29.14
C PHE A 25 9.28 -3.75 -27.81
N ALA A 26 7.95 -3.95 -27.83
CA ALA A 26 7.36 -4.85 -26.87
C ALA A 26 8.05 -6.19 -27.11
N ASN A 27 8.83 -6.66 -26.13
CA ASN A 27 9.54 -7.91 -26.30
C ASN A 27 8.50 -9.01 -26.56
N ALA A 28 8.80 -9.96 -27.44
CA ALA A 28 7.91 -11.11 -27.65
C ALA A 28 7.58 -11.79 -26.30
N ALA A 29 8.53 -11.75 -25.35
CA ALA A 29 8.35 -12.15 -23.95
C ALA A 29 7.16 -11.49 -23.24
N ASP A 30 6.91 -10.20 -23.44
CA ASP A 30 5.75 -9.49 -22.84
C ASP A 30 4.44 -9.93 -23.50
N THR A 31 4.47 -10.30 -24.78
CA THR A 31 3.28 -10.77 -25.50
C THR A 31 2.85 -12.16 -25.00
N TYR A 32 3.78 -13.07 -24.74
CA TYR A 32 3.50 -14.40 -24.19
C TYR A 32 3.07 -14.35 -22.74
N ALA A 33 3.68 -13.46 -21.94
CA ALA A 33 3.28 -13.24 -20.56
C ALA A 33 1.81 -12.80 -20.44
N ASN A 34 1.37 -11.87 -21.30
CA ASN A 34 -0.01 -11.40 -21.32
C ASN A 34 -1.01 -12.54 -21.63
N VAL A 35 -0.66 -13.45 -22.54
CA VAL A 35 -1.51 -14.63 -22.85
C VAL A 35 -1.64 -15.53 -21.62
N ALA A 36 -0.52 -15.83 -20.94
CA ALA A 36 -0.52 -16.69 -19.77
C ALA A 36 -1.30 -16.08 -18.59
N GLU A 37 -1.13 -14.78 -18.34
CA GLU A 37 -1.85 -14.05 -17.30
C GLU A 37 -3.36 -14.00 -17.60
N THR A 38 -3.73 -13.73 -18.86
CA THR A 38 -5.13 -13.76 -19.30
C THR A 38 -5.73 -15.16 -19.12
N TYR A 39 -5.01 -16.20 -19.53
CA TYR A 39 -5.45 -17.59 -19.35
C TYR A 39 -5.65 -17.94 -17.88
N TRP A 40 -4.70 -17.58 -17.01
CA TRP A 40 -4.80 -17.83 -15.57
C TRP A 40 -5.96 -17.06 -14.93
N LYS A 41 -6.17 -15.81 -15.32
CA LYS A 41 -7.30 -15.00 -14.87
C LYS A 41 -8.64 -15.66 -15.23
N LEU A 42 -8.84 -16.03 -16.50
CA LEU A 42 -10.06 -16.70 -16.96
C LEU A 42 -10.27 -18.04 -16.24
N PHE A 43 -9.20 -18.78 -15.96
CA PHE A 43 -9.27 -20.01 -15.18
C PHE A 43 -9.73 -19.77 -13.74
N LEU A 44 -9.28 -18.70 -13.10
CA LEU A 44 -9.69 -18.32 -11.74
C LEU A 44 -11.11 -17.74 -11.68
N GLU A 45 -11.56 -17.07 -12.73
CA GLU A 45 -12.92 -16.52 -12.87
C GLU A 45 -13.94 -17.59 -13.29
N GLU A 46 -13.53 -18.85 -13.40
CA GLU A 46 -14.35 -19.99 -13.85
C GLU A 46 -14.90 -19.83 -15.29
N GLU A 47 -14.31 -18.92 -16.07
CA GLU A 47 -14.58 -18.67 -17.49
C GLU A 47 -13.86 -19.72 -18.36
N PHE A 48 -14.12 -21.00 -18.08
CA PHE A 48 -13.35 -22.13 -18.64
C PHE A 48 -13.42 -22.21 -20.16
N SER A 49 -14.53 -21.82 -20.78
CA SER A 49 -14.67 -21.84 -22.24
C SER A 49 -13.77 -20.81 -22.93
N ALA A 50 -13.72 -19.59 -22.38
CA ALA A 50 -12.82 -18.54 -22.87
C ALA A 50 -11.34 -18.93 -22.65
N ALA A 51 -11.02 -19.52 -21.50
CA ALA A 51 -9.68 -20.02 -21.22
C ALA A 51 -9.30 -21.18 -22.17
N TYR A 52 -10.25 -22.09 -22.46
CA TYR A 52 -10.08 -23.19 -23.41
C TYR A 52 -9.77 -22.70 -24.83
N ASP A 53 -10.32 -21.56 -25.26
CA ASP A 53 -10.00 -20.99 -26.58
C ASP A 53 -8.57 -20.47 -26.74
N LEU A 54 -7.86 -20.26 -25.63
CA LEU A 54 -6.45 -19.92 -25.63
C LEU A 54 -5.54 -21.15 -25.79
N HIS A 55 -6.06 -22.37 -25.69
CA HIS A 55 -5.31 -23.61 -25.86
C HIS A 55 -4.85 -23.84 -27.30
N ASP A 56 -3.69 -24.50 -27.43
CA ASP A 56 -3.30 -25.12 -28.70
C ASP A 56 -4.11 -26.41 -28.96
N ALA A 57 -3.94 -26.98 -30.16
CA ALA A 57 -4.69 -28.16 -30.58
C ALA A 57 -4.45 -29.38 -29.66
N THR A 58 -3.27 -29.49 -29.05
CA THR A 58 -2.93 -30.61 -28.15
C THR A 58 -3.59 -30.39 -26.79
N MET A 59 -3.47 -29.18 -26.24
CA MET A 59 -4.02 -28.82 -24.94
C MET A 59 -5.55 -28.92 -24.92
N LYS A 60 -6.22 -28.55 -26.03
CA LYS A 60 -7.68 -28.75 -26.21
C LYS A 60 -8.12 -30.21 -26.04
N VAL A 61 -7.28 -31.17 -26.39
CA VAL A 61 -7.60 -32.61 -26.25
C VAL A 61 -7.39 -33.09 -24.82
N VAL A 62 -6.35 -32.60 -24.13
CA VAL A 62 -5.93 -33.16 -22.83
C VAL A 62 -6.48 -32.41 -21.61
N PHE A 63 -6.89 -31.15 -21.78
CA PHE A 63 -7.39 -30.29 -20.71
C PHE A 63 -8.69 -29.59 -21.12
N THR A 64 -9.74 -30.40 -21.26
CA THR A 64 -11.10 -29.95 -21.60
C THR A 64 -11.68 -29.02 -20.53
N GLU A 65 -12.73 -28.26 -20.86
CA GLU A 65 -13.44 -27.39 -19.90
C GLU A 65 -13.84 -28.14 -18.62
N ASP A 66 -14.38 -29.36 -18.74
CA ASP A 66 -14.72 -30.20 -17.59
C ASP A 66 -13.51 -30.51 -16.70
N LYS A 67 -12.35 -30.73 -17.32
CA LYS A 67 -11.11 -31.03 -16.59
C LYS A 67 -10.51 -29.79 -15.96
N MET A 68 -10.69 -28.63 -16.58
CA MET A 68 -10.36 -27.32 -16.00
C MET A 68 -11.16 -27.08 -14.73
N LYS A 69 -12.48 -27.28 -14.81
CA LYS A 69 -13.39 -27.17 -13.65
C LYS A 69 -12.99 -28.10 -12.51
N GLN A 70 -12.79 -29.39 -12.79
CA GLN A 70 -12.34 -30.37 -11.78
C GLN A 70 -11.00 -29.98 -11.14
N THR A 71 -10.09 -29.40 -11.94
CA THR A 71 -8.79 -28.96 -11.45
C THR A 71 -8.92 -27.74 -10.54
N TYR A 72 -9.76 -26.77 -10.91
CA TYR A 72 -10.05 -25.61 -10.08
C TYR A 72 -10.67 -26.02 -8.73
N GLU A 73 -11.70 -26.88 -8.76
CA GLU A 73 -12.33 -27.43 -7.55
C GLU A 73 -11.31 -28.15 -6.65
N SER A 74 -10.40 -28.93 -7.24
CA SER A 74 -9.33 -29.61 -6.51
C SER A 74 -8.34 -28.63 -5.87
N LEU A 75 -7.97 -27.54 -6.55
CA LEU A 75 -7.08 -26.52 -6.00
C LEU A 75 -7.73 -25.82 -4.81
N VAL A 76 -9.00 -25.43 -4.94
CA VAL A 76 -9.76 -24.79 -3.86
C VAL A 76 -9.91 -25.73 -2.67
N SER A 77 -10.25 -27.00 -2.92
CA SER A 77 -10.37 -28.02 -1.88
C SER A 77 -9.05 -28.26 -1.13
N GLN A 78 -7.93 -28.31 -1.85
CA GLN A 78 -6.62 -28.63 -1.29
C GLN A 78 -5.95 -27.43 -0.62
N TYR A 79 -5.97 -26.27 -1.26
CA TYR A 79 -5.17 -25.10 -0.86
C TYR A 79 -6.02 -23.92 -0.37
N GLY A 80 -7.36 -24.00 -0.47
CA GLY A 80 -8.28 -22.91 -0.11
C GLY A 80 -8.49 -21.94 -1.27
N ALA A 81 -9.14 -20.81 -1.02
CA ALA A 81 -9.36 -19.79 -2.05
C ALA A 81 -8.03 -19.25 -2.61
N TYR A 82 -8.04 -18.88 -3.89
CA TYR A 82 -6.95 -18.09 -4.46
C TYR A 82 -6.91 -16.72 -3.76
N VAL A 83 -5.71 -16.27 -3.40
CA VAL A 83 -5.49 -14.99 -2.71
C VAL A 83 -4.88 -13.99 -3.69
N LEU A 84 -3.70 -14.30 -4.25
CA LEU A 84 -2.98 -13.34 -5.11
C LEU A 84 -1.94 -14.01 -6.02
N THR A 85 -1.48 -13.25 -7.02
CA THR A 85 -0.28 -13.55 -7.82
C THR A 85 0.76 -12.50 -7.41
N TYR A 86 1.92 -12.94 -6.90
CA TYR A 86 2.96 -12.08 -6.31
C TYR A 86 4.24 -11.97 -7.13
N GLY A 87 4.36 -12.72 -8.22
CA GLY A 87 5.56 -12.68 -9.02
C GLY A 87 5.37 -13.36 -10.36
N ARG A 88 6.28 -13.04 -11.27
CA ARG A 88 6.30 -13.59 -12.62
C ARG A 88 7.73 -13.82 -13.06
N GLU A 89 7.97 -14.95 -13.71
CA GLU A 89 9.20 -15.24 -14.43
C GLU A 89 8.87 -15.70 -15.84
N THR A 90 9.63 -15.26 -16.83
CA THR A 90 9.50 -15.74 -18.22
C THR A 90 10.80 -16.41 -18.61
N LEU A 91 10.71 -17.67 -19.04
CA LEU A 91 11.83 -18.50 -19.46
C LEU A 91 11.64 -18.93 -20.91
N THR A 92 12.69 -18.91 -21.72
CA THR A 92 12.66 -19.47 -23.06
C THR A 92 13.33 -20.84 -23.04
N GLN A 93 12.58 -21.91 -23.32
CA GLN A 93 13.11 -23.29 -23.31
C GLN A 93 12.52 -24.11 -24.47
N GLY A 94 13.39 -24.64 -25.33
CA GLY A 94 12.99 -25.60 -26.37
C GLY A 94 11.99 -25.08 -27.42
N GLY A 95 11.94 -23.76 -27.66
CA GLY A 95 10.98 -23.14 -28.59
C GLY A 95 9.66 -22.70 -27.96
N TYR A 96 9.47 -22.93 -26.67
CA TYR A 96 8.34 -22.42 -25.88
C TYR A 96 8.76 -21.24 -25.00
N ASN A 97 7.84 -20.31 -24.78
CA ASN A 97 7.95 -19.26 -23.79
C ASN A 97 7.17 -19.68 -22.56
N VAL A 98 7.89 -20.09 -21.53
CA VAL A 98 7.32 -20.59 -20.28
C VAL A 98 7.14 -19.43 -19.33
N VAL A 99 5.89 -19.12 -19.00
CA VAL A 99 5.55 -18.11 -18.02
C VAL A 99 5.28 -18.82 -16.70
N VAL A 100 5.94 -18.39 -15.63
CA VAL A 100 5.74 -18.89 -14.28
C VAL A 100 5.11 -17.78 -13.46
N LEU A 101 3.84 -17.95 -13.09
CA LEU A 101 3.15 -17.07 -12.16
C LEU A 101 3.33 -17.62 -10.75
N LYS A 102 3.87 -16.81 -9.83
CA LYS A 102 4.00 -17.17 -8.42
C LYS A 102 2.73 -16.72 -7.71
N VAL A 103 1.99 -17.64 -7.10
CA VAL A 103 0.66 -17.38 -6.55
C VAL A 103 0.49 -17.87 -5.11
N LYS A 104 -0.35 -17.17 -4.36
CA LYS A 104 -0.79 -17.50 -3.01
C LYS A 104 -2.21 -18.03 -3.07
N PHE A 105 -2.43 -19.19 -2.46
CA PHE A 105 -3.71 -19.68 -1.98
C PHE A 105 -3.73 -19.57 -0.45
N GLU A 106 -4.90 -19.66 0.19
CA GLU A 106 -5.05 -19.52 1.65
C GLU A 106 -4.05 -20.37 2.45
N ARG A 107 -3.77 -21.60 1.98
CA ARG A 107 -2.95 -22.60 2.67
C ARG A 107 -1.63 -22.95 1.98
N ALA A 108 -1.31 -22.37 0.82
CA ALA A 108 -0.09 -22.70 0.08
C ALA A 108 0.41 -21.59 -0.85
N TYR A 109 1.70 -21.65 -1.17
CA TYR A 109 2.29 -20.93 -2.29
C TYR A 109 2.51 -21.90 -3.43
N LEU A 110 2.15 -21.51 -4.65
CA LEU A 110 2.29 -22.32 -5.85
C LEU A 110 2.97 -21.51 -6.96
N ASN A 111 3.70 -22.22 -7.82
CA ASN A 111 4.15 -21.71 -9.11
C ASN A 111 3.24 -22.29 -10.20
N ILE A 112 2.52 -21.44 -10.92
CA ILE A 112 1.68 -21.78 -12.06
C ILE A 112 2.52 -21.63 -13.32
N VAL A 113 2.90 -22.77 -13.89
CA VAL A 113 3.77 -22.83 -15.06
C VAL A 113 2.90 -22.99 -16.31
N ILE A 114 2.94 -22.00 -17.18
CA ILE A 114 2.11 -21.86 -18.38
C ILE A 114 3.02 -21.70 -19.61
N PRO A 115 3.37 -22.80 -20.30
CA PRO A 115 4.06 -22.74 -21.58
C PRO A 115 3.16 -22.16 -22.68
N VAL A 116 3.63 -21.10 -23.34
CA VAL A 116 3.00 -20.49 -24.51
C VAL A 116 3.87 -20.74 -25.74
N ASN A 117 3.28 -21.28 -26.79
CA ASN A 117 3.98 -21.58 -28.03
C ASN A 117 4.22 -20.30 -28.87
N SER A 118 4.95 -20.41 -29.97
CA SER A 118 5.28 -19.27 -30.84
C SER A 118 4.06 -18.58 -31.47
N GLU A 119 2.91 -19.26 -31.55
CA GLU A 119 1.65 -18.72 -32.08
C GLU A 119 0.82 -17.99 -31.00
N GLY A 120 1.33 -17.90 -29.76
CA GLY A 120 0.60 -17.28 -28.66
C GLY A 120 -0.51 -18.17 -28.11
N LYS A 121 -0.41 -19.49 -28.25
CA LYS A 121 -1.36 -20.46 -27.67
C LYS A 121 -0.78 -21.18 -26.46
N VAL A 122 -1.62 -21.40 -25.46
CA VAL A 122 -1.27 -22.14 -24.24
C VAL A 122 -1.13 -23.62 -24.59
N SER A 123 0.06 -24.14 -24.35
CA SER A 123 0.48 -25.51 -24.69
C SER A 123 0.61 -26.42 -23.47
N GLY A 124 0.41 -25.87 -22.26
CA GLY A 124 0.42 -26.63 -21.03
C GLY A 124 0.00 -25.81 -19.82
N LEU A 125 -0.30 -26.52 -18.73
CA LEU A 125 -0.53 -25.95 -17.41
C LEU A 125 0.05 -26.92 -16.37
N ARG A 126 0.91 -26.42 -15.49
CA ARG A 126 1.47 -27.22 -14.39
C ARG A 126 1.49 -26.41 -13.11
N PHE A 127 1.05 -27.06 -12.03
CA PHE A 127 1.14 -26.54 -10.67
C PHE A 127 2.38 -27.13 -10.00
N ALA A 128 3.22 -26.28 -9.43
CA ALA A 128 4.38 -26.71 -8.66
C ALA A 128 4.37 -26.05 -7.28
N PRO A 129 4.95 -26.68 -6.24
CA PRO A 129 5.16 -26.01 -4.97
C PRO A 129 5.92 -24.69 -5.18
N GLY A 130 5.34 -23.60 -4.67
CA GLY A 130 5.97 -22.29 -4.60
C GLY A 130 6.54 -22.05 -3.21
N LYS A 131 7.35 -21.01 -3.09
CA LYS A 131 7.80 -20.49 -1.79
C LYS A 131 7.13 -19.16 -1.56
N PRO A 132 6.84 -18.74 -0.31
CA PRO A 132 6.53 -17.34 -0.05
C PRO A 132 7.57 -16.45 -0.77
N PRO A 133 7.17 -15.26 -1.26
CA PRO A 133 8.17 -14.29 -1.68
C PRO A 133 9.21 -14.22 -0.55
N GLU A 134 10.48 -14.40 -0.90
CA GLU A 134 11.53 -14.16 0.07
C GLU A 134 11.29 -12.74 0.57
N ASN A 135 11.29 -12.55 1.90
CA ASN A 135 11.28 -11.22 2.49
C ASN A 135 12.56 -10.54 1.99
N GLU A 136 12.52 -9.95 0.80
CA GLU A 136 13.66 -9.27 0.23
C GLU A 136 14.01 -8.16 1.21
N VAL A 137 15.22 -8.25 1.72
CA VAL A 137 15.79 -7.20 2.55
C VAL A 137 16.14 -6.08 1.56
N PRO A 138 15.62 -4.85 1.72
CA PRO A 138 15.96 -3.76 0.82
C PRO A 138 17.48 -3.57 0.76
N GLN A 139 18.03 -3.23 -0.41
CA GLN A 139 19.49 -3.19 -0.61
C GLN A 139 20.23 -2.23 0.34
N TYR A 140 19.55 -1.19 0.83
CA TYR A 140 20.08 -0.20 1.77
C TYR A 140 20.09 -0.68 3.23
N VAL A 141 19.54 -1.86 3.52
CA VAL A 141 19.46 -2.42 4.87
C VAL A 141 20.68 -3.29 5.17
N ASN A 142 21.33 -3.02 6.30
CA ASN A 142 22.36 -3.86 6.87
C ASN A 142 21.81 -4.66 8.06
N MET A 143 21.43 -5.92 7.84
CA MET A 143 20.87 -6.81 8.87
C MET A 143 21.84 -7.09 10.03
N ASP A 144 23.15 -6.95 9.82
CA ASP A 144 24.12 -7.12 10.90
C ASP A 144 24.19 -5.90 11.83
N ALA A 145 23.67 -4.74 11.41
CA ALA A 145 23.75 -3.49 12.15
C ALA A 145 22.73 -3.34 13.28
N PHE A 146 21.75 -4.24 13.42
CA PHE A 146 20.71 -4.11 14.43
C PHE A 146 20.20 -5.45 14.98
N VAL A 147 19.40 -5.39 16.03
CA VAL A 147 18.61 -6.50 16.57
C VAL A 147 17.16 -6.06 16.74
N GLU A 148 16.23 -7.00 16.57
CA GLU A 148 14.83 -6.79 16.92
C GLU A 148 14.50 -7.52 18.22
N LYS A 149 13.74 -6.88 19.10
CA LYS A 149 13.23 -7.46 20.35
C LYS A 149 11.74 -7.24 20.44
N GLU A 150 11.01 -8.22 20.96
CA GLU A 150 9.60 -8.06 21.30
C GLU A 150 9.44 -7.14 22.50
N ILE A 151 8.36 -6.37 22.51
CA ILE A 151 7.94 -5.54 23.64
C ILE A 151 6.42 -5.61 23.79
N GLU A 152 5.94 -5.52 25.02
CA GLU A 152 4.52 -5.40 25.33
C GLU A 152 4.31 -4.12 26.14
N PHE A 153 3.23 -3.40 25.85
CA PHE A 153 2.87 -2.15 26.52
C PHE A 153 1.35 -1.97 26.56
N SER A 154 0.91 -0.81 27.05
CA SER A 154 -0.49 -0.54 27.43
C SER A 154 -0.93 -1.43 28.61
N SER A 155 -2.21 -1.41 28.94
CA SER A 155 -2.78 -2.12 30.07
C SER A 155 -3.98 -2.95 29.66
N GLU A 156 -4.32 -3.94 30.50
CA GLU A 156 -5.58 -4.69 30.36
C GLU A 156 -6.78 -3.73 30.25
N PRO A 157 -7.74 -3.98 29.35
CA PRO A 157 -7.91 -5.21 28.54
C PRO A 157 -7.24 -5.18 27.16
N TRP A 158 -6.38 -4.20 26.87
CA TRP A 158 -5.82 -3.92 25.55
C TRP A 158 -4.29 -3.89 25.56
N VAL A 159 -3.64 -4.92 26.10
CA VAL A 159 -2.17 -5.05 26.03
C VAL A 159 -1.74 -5.17 24.56
N LEU A 160 -0.81 -4.35 24.13
CA LEU A 160 -0.31 -4.33 22.75
C LEU A 160 1.08 -4.93 22.67
N LYS A 161 1.35 -5.58 21.55
CA LYS A 161 2.65 -6.16 21.23
C LYS A 161 3.33 -5.33 20.15
N GLY A 162 4.63 -5.22 20.25
CA GLY A 162 5.44 -4.54 19.27
C GLY A 162 6.83 -5.10 19.16
N THR A 163 7.59 -4.48 18.26
CA THR A 163 8.98 -4.80 17.99
C THR A 163 9.79 -3.52 18.13
N ILE A 164 10.80 -3.56 19.00
CA ILE A 164 11.85 -2.54 19.05
C ILE A 164 13.01 -3.00 18.18
N THR A 165 13.38 -2.18 17.19
CA THR A 165 14.56 -2.38 16.35
C THR A 165 15.68 -1.50 16.89
N VAL A 166 16.77 -2.10 17.35
CA VAL A 166 17.84 -1.43 18.08
C VAL A 166 19.16 -1.55 17.32
N PRO A 167 19.86 -0.45 17.00
CA PRO A 167 21.17 -0.51 16.37
C PRO A 167 22.19 -1.19 17.31
N LYS A 168 23.05 -2.05 16.76
CA LYS A 168 24.16 -2.68 17.48
C LYS A 168 25.30 -1.68 17.62
N GLY A 169 26.04 -1.80 18.72
CA GLY A 169 27.29 -1.06 18.93
C GLY A 169 27.11 0.40 19.38
N ALA A 170 25.88 0.84 19.63
CA ALA A 170 25.60 2.12 20.29
C ALA A 170 25.10 1.86 21.72
N ASP A 171 25.70 2.53 22.70
CA ASP A 171 25.26 2.48 24.10
C ASP A 171 23.96 3.28 24.33
N SER A 172 23.69 4.25 23.45
CA SER A 172 22.50 5.09 23.48
C SER A 172 22.11 5.52 22.07
N PHE A 173 20.82 5.74 21.80
CA PHE A 173 20.31 6.03 20.45
C PHE A 173 19.02 6.88 20.45
N PRO A 174 18.77 7.68 19.40
CA PRO A 174 17.41 8.17 19.12
C PRO A 174 16.49 7.01 18.77
N ILE A 175 15.21 7.16 19.07
CA ILE A 175 14.17 6.20 18.69
C ILE A 175 13.00 6.89 18.00
N VAL A 176 12.44 6.22 16.99
CA VAL A 176 11.24 6.67 16.29
C VAL A 176 10.06 5.75 16.62
N VAL A 177 8.95 6.30 17.12
CA VAL A 177 7.71 5.56 17.36
C VAL A 177 6.81 5.68 16.13
N PHE A 178 6.38 4.55 15.57
CA PHE A 178 5.61 4.52 14.32
C PHE A 178 4.11 4.39 14.57
N VAL A 179 3.32 5.29 13.98
CA VAL A 179 1.85 5.35 14.08
C VAL A 179 1.23 5.12 12.71
N HIS A 180 0.52 4.00 12.61
CA HIS A 180 -0.11 3.49 11.40
C HIS A 180 -1.15 4.44 10.77
N GLY A 181 -1.49 4.16 9.53
CA GLY A 181 -2.65 4.70 8.84
C GLY A 181 -4.00 4.16 9.32
N SER A 182 -4.99 4.33 8.45
CA SER A 182 -6.39 3.96 8.70
C SER A 182 -6.60 2.44 8.76
N GLY A 183 -7.50 2.02 9.65
CA GLY A 183 -7.94 0.63 9.75
C GLY A 183 -7.02 -0.26 10.62
N PRO A 184 -7.38 -1.55 10.77
CA PRO A 184 -6.54 -2.53 11.46
C PRO A 184 -5.22 -2.75 10.72
N ALA A 185 -4.09 -2.63 11.42
CA ALA A 185 -2.76 -2.85 10.86
C ALA A 185 -1.86 -3.57 11.88
N ASP A 186 -1.00 -4.47 11.38
CA ASP A 186 0.11 -5.04 12.14
C ASP A 186 1.26 -4.03 12.25
N ARG A 187 2.24 -4.33 13.11
CA ARG A 187 3.42 -3.48 13.35
C ARG A 187 4.23 -3.13 12.11
N ASP A 188 4.15 -3.91 11.05
CA ASP A 188 4.90 -3.66 9.81
C ASP A 188 4.09 -2.83 8.79
N GLU A 189 2.87 -2.43 9.16
CA GLU A 189 1.89 -1.79 8.28
C GLU A 189 1.71 -2.59 6.98
N THR A 190 1.55 -3.90 7.13
CA THR A 190 1.56 -4.84 6.00
C THR A 190 0.41 -4.55 5.04
N ILE A 191 0.76 -4.31 3.77
CA ILE A 191 -0.17 -4.11 2.67
C ILE A 191 0.13 -5.12 1.56
N GLY A 192 -0.74 -6.12 1.44
CA GLY A 192 -0.50 -7.26 0.56
C GLY A 192 0.84 -7.94 0.87
N LEU A 193 1.84 -7.73 0.02
CA LEU A 193 3.18 -8.29 0.17
C LEU A 193 4.19 -7.37 0.84
N ASN A 194 3.85 -6.09 0.98
CA ASN A 194 4.80 -5.05 1.32
C ASN A 194 4.69 -4.67 2.79
N LYS A 195 5.81 -4.24 3.37
CA LYS A 195 5.97 -4.00 4.81
C LYS A 195 6.68 -2.66 5.06
N PRO A 196 6.02 -1.53 4.73
CA PRO A 196 6.66 -0.21 4.69
C PRO A 196 7.27 0.21 6.03
N PHE A 197 6.59 -0.07 7.15
CA PHE A 197 7.14 0.27 8.47
C PHE A 197 8.36 -0.59 8.82
N ARG A 198 8.38 -1.87 8.44
CA ARG A 198 9.58 -2.71 8.61
C ARG A 198 10.76 -2.17 7.81
N ASP A 199 10.52 -1.84 6.54
CA ASP A 199 11.56 -1.36 5.63
C ASP A 199 12.16 -0.02 6.11
N LEU A 200 11.31 0.89 6.63
CA LEU A 200 11.73 2.13 7.29
C LEU A 200 12.56 1.85 8.55
N ALA A 201 12.07 1.02 9.45
CA ALA A 201 12.73 0.72 10.71
C ALA A 201 14.10 0.04 10.52
N TRP A 202 14.20 -0.94 9.61
CA TRP A 202 15.46 -1.59 9.28
C TRP A 202 16.46 -0.62 8.63
N GLY A 203 15.98 0.25 7.74
CA GLY A 203 16.80 1.29 7.13
C GLY A 203 17.33 2.30 8.16
N LEU A 204 16.47 2.79 9.05
CA LEU A 204 16.86 3.71 10.13
C LEU A 204 17.82 3.06 11.12
N ALA A 205 17.61 1.80 11.48
CA ALA A 205 18.50 1.07 12.37
C ALA A 205 19.89 0.85 11.74
N SER A 206 19.93 0.63 10.42
CA SER A 206 21.19 0.60 9.64
C SER A 206 21.92 1.95 9.68
N MET A 207 21.22 3.05 9.99
CA MET A 207 21.77 4.39 10.17
C MET A 207 22.04 4.74 11.64
N GLY A 208 21.85 3.82 12.60
CA GLY A 208 22.06 4.06 14.02
C GLY A 208 20.86 4.66 14.76
N ILE A 209 19.66 4.59 14.18
CA ILE A 209 18.43 5.15 14.75
C ILE A 209 17.49 4.00 15.08
N ALA A 210 17.07 3.86 16.34
CA ALA A 210 16.15 2.83 16.74
C ALA A 210 14.70 3.14 16.31
N SER A 211 13.83 2.14 16.38
CA SER A 211 12.40 2.36 16.17
C SER A 211 11.54 1.43 17.03
N LEU A 212 10.36 1.89 17.42
CA LEU A 212 9.28 1.06 17.95
C LEU A 212 8.14 0.97 16.94
N ARG A 213 7.81 -0.26 16.56
CA ARG A 213 6.64 -0.62 15.76
C ARG A 213 5.69 -1.47 16.60
N TYR A 214 4.37 -1.40 16.42
CA TYR A 214 3.42 -2.15 17.26
C TYR A 214 2.15 -2.57 16.53
N ASP A 215 1.52 -3.66 16.95
CA ASP A 215 0.25 -4.09 16.38
C ASP A 215 -0.88 -3.19 16.91
N LYS A 216 -1.72 -2.61 16.05
CA LYS A 216 -2.86 -1.78 16.52
C LYS A 216 -3.81 -2.61 17.39
N ARG A 217 -4.50 -1.97 18.34
CA ARG A 217 -5.57 -2.64 19.11
C ARG A 217 -6.66 -3.22 18.21
N THR A 218 -7.00 -2.53 17.12
CA THR A 218 -7.99 -2.98 16.13
C THR A 218 -7.51 -4.17 15.29
N TYR A 219 -6.19 -4.37 15.13
CA TYR A 219 -5.62 -5.56 14.51
C TYR A 219 -5.61 -6.75 15.48
N THR A 220 -5.10 -6.52 16.69
CA THR A 220 -4.95 -7.57 17.71
C THR A 220 -6.28 -8.08 18.24
N TYR A 221 -7.24 -7.17 18.45
CA TYR A 221 -8.52 -7.45 19.10
C TYR A 221 -9.74 -7.23 18.19
N GLY A 222 -9.54 -6.98 16.89
CA GLY A 222 -10.63 -6.64 15.96
C GLY A 222 -11.79 -7.65 15.95
N LYS A 223 -11.47 -8.95 16.02
CA LYS A 223 -12.50 -10.01 16.12
C LYS A 223 -13.35 -9.86 17.39
N ARG A 224 -12.69 -9.67 18.54
CA ARG A 224 -13.37 -9.47 19.82
C ARG A 224 -14.22 -8.20 19.80
N MET A 225 -13.68 -7.12 19.27
CA MET A 225 -14.41 -5.86 19.12
C MET A 225 -15.67 -6.02 18.25
N GLN A 226 -15.57 -6.76 17.14
CA GLN A 226 -16.70 -7.07 16.28
C GLN A 226 -17.77 -7.91 17.01
N GLU A 227 -17.36 -8.97 17.72
CA GLU A 227 -18.27 -9.85 18.47
C GLU A 227 -18.97 -9.12 19.63
N GLU A 228 -18.28 -8.18 20.28
CA GLU A 228 -18.80 -7.39 21.40
C GLU A 228 -19.47 -6.07 20.96
N GLY A 229 -19.46 -5.73 19.67
CA GLY A 229 -20.03 -4.49 19.13
C GLY A 229 -19.29 -3.22 19.57
N ILE A 230 -17.99 -3.34 19.83
CA ILE A 230 -17.11 -2.25 20.25
C ILE A 230 -16.57 -1.52 19.02
N PHE A 231 -16.80 -0.22 18.95
CA PHE A 231 -16.19 0.68 17.97
C PHE A 231 -15.34 1.69 18.72
N PRO A 232 -14.00 1.53 18.76
CA PRO A 232 -13.15 2.48 19.45
C PRO A 232 -13.24 3.86 18.80
N THR A 233 -13.13 4.91 19.62
CA THR A 233 -12.96 6.28 19.14
C THR A 233 -11.56 6.50 18.57
N ILE A 234 -11.32 7.63 17.92
CA ILE A 234 -9.96 8.00 17.47
C ILE A 234 -9.00 8.14 18.65
N GLU A 235 -9.49 8.72 19.74
CA GLU A 235 -8.75 8.81 21.00
C GLU A 235 -8.25 7.43 21.44
N GLN A 236 -9.15 6.44 21.45
CA GLN A 236 -8.83 5.08 21.86
C GLN A 236 -7.95 4.36 20.83
N GLU A 237 -8.37 4.33 19.57
CA GLU A 237 -7.70 3.52 18.53
C GLU A 237 -6.27 3.98 18.23
N VAL A 238 -6.00 5.29 18.31
CA VAL A 238 -4.74 5.86 17.83
C VAL A 238 -4.00 6.62 18.92
N ILE A 239 -4.66 7.58 19.55
CA ILE A 239 -3.98 8.56 20.42
C ILE A 239 -3.47 7.88 21.70
N GLU A 240 -4.33 7.17 22.43
CA GLU A 240 -3.96 6.43 23.65
C GLU A 240 -2.81 5.45 23.40
N ASP A 241 -2.89 4.68 22.30
CA ASP A 241 -1.87 3.67 21.96
C ASP A 241 -0.54 4.31 21.58
N ALA A 242 -0.55 5.40 20.81
CA ALA A 242 0.65 6.14 20.46
C ALA A 242 1.30 6.77 21.70
N CYS A 243 0.52 7.39 22.58
CA CYS A 243 1.00 7.93 23.86
C CYS A 243 1.61 6.85 24.75
N ALA A 244 0.99 5.66 24.83
CA ALA A 244 1.52 4.54 25.60
C ALA A 244 2.86 4.03 25.01
N ALA A 245 2.97 3.97 23.68
CA ALA A 245 4.21 3.60 22.99
C ALA A 245 5.33 4.61 23.26
N ILE A 246 5.05 5.91 23.17
CA ILE A 246 6.00 7.01 23.48
C ILE A 246 6.50 6.90 24.93
N ASN A 247 5.58 6.75 25.89
CA ASN A 247 5.92 6.61 27.30
C ASN A 247 6.78 5.36 27.57
N THR A 248 6.49 4.26 26.87
CA THR A 248 7.24 3.01 27.00
C THR A 248 8.70 3.20 26.56
N VAL A 249 8.95 3.77 25.38
CA VAL A 249 10.33 3.93 24.89
C VAL A 249 11.12 4.97 25.69
N ARG A 250 10.47 6.00 26.23
CA ARG A 250 11.11 6.99 27.11
C ARG A 250 11.62 6.41 28.42
N SER A 251 11.03 5.31 28.87
CA SER A 251 11.45 4.63 30.11
C SER A 251 12.74 3.81 29.94
N LEU A 252 13.23 3.65 28.71
CA LEU A 252 14.45 2.92 28.41
C LEU A 252 15.67 3.84 28.61
N GLU A 253 16.64 3.37 29.40
CA GLU A 253 17.84 4.16 29.75
C GLU A 253 18.71 4.50 28.52
N GLU A 254 18.66 3.67 27.48
CA GLU A 254 19.45 3.82 26.26
C GLU A 254 18.86 4.87 25.28
N VAL A 255 17.63 5.35 25.50
CA VAL A 255 16.96 6.28 24.58
C VAL A 255 17.34 7.73 24.88
N THR A 256 17.92 8.42 23.88
CA THR A 256 18.34 9.84 24.01
C THR A 256 17.27 10.84 23.58
N HIS A 257 16.60 10.55 22.48
CA HIS A 257 15.60 11.41 21.84
C HIS A 257 14.47 10.54 21.29
N VAL A 258 13.23 11.04 21.34
CA VAL A 258 12.06 10.34 20.83
C VAL A 258 11.44 11.14 19.70
N TYR A 259 11.27 10.51 18.55
CA TYR A 259 10.60 11.08 17.40
C TYR A 259 9.29 10.33 17.15
N LEU A 260 8.26 11.05 16.71
CA LEU A 260 6.99 10.45 16.32
C LEU A 260 6.89 10.43 14.81
N LEU A 261 6.72 9.25 14.20
CA LEU A 261 6.45 9.11 12.78
C LEU A 261 5.03 8.59 12.60
N GLY A 262 4.19 9.37 11.92
CA GLY A 262 2.86 8.93 11.52
C GLY A 262 2.77 8.70 10.01
N HIS A 263 1.96 7.73 9.59
CA HIS A 263 1.59 7.53 8.19
C HIS A 263 0.10 7.73 7.97
N SER A 264 -0.29 8.41 6.88
CA SER A 264 -1.67 8.62 6.47
C SER A 264 -2.52 9.19 7.62
N LEU A 265 -3.50 8.45 8.16
CA LEU A 265 -4.25 8.85 9.36
C LEU A 265 -3.34 9.16 10.56
N GLY A 266 -2.36 8.31 10.86
CA GLY A 266 -1.38 8.55 11.90
C GLY A 266 -0.57 9.81 11.67
N ALA A 267 -0.25 10.14 10.41
CA ALA A 267 0.42 11.39 10.05
C ALA A 267 -0.46 12.61 10.32
N THR A 268 -1.74 12.54 9.95
CA THR A 268 -2.73 13.61 10.22
C THR A 268 -2.91 13.84 11.73
N LEU A 269 -2.84 12.80 12.56
CA LEU A 269 -3.00 12.89 14.01
C LEU A 269 -1.69 13.21 14.76
N ALA A 270 -0.53 13.01 14.13
CA ALA A 270 0.77 13.18 14.79
C ALA A 270 0.99 14.56 15.44
N PRO A 271 0.59 15.70 14.84
CA PRO A 271 0.71 17.01 15.48
C PRO A 271 -0.11 17.13 16.78
N PHE A 272 -1.31 16.54 16.81
CA PHE A 272 -2.14 16.51 18.01
C PHE A 272 -1.47 15.67 19.11
N ILE A 273 -1.05 14.45 18.78
CA ILE A 273 -0.35 13.55 19.71
C ILE A 273 0.89 14.23 20.26
N ALA A 274 1.65 14.93 19.41
CA ALA A 274 2.84 15.65 19.80
C ALA A 274 2.54 16.81 20.76
N LEU A 275 1.47 17.58 20.55
CA LEU A 275 1.09 18.66 21.47
C LEU A 275 0.57 18.13 22.81
N SER A 276 -0.10 16.99 22.82
CA SER A 276 -0.53 16.32 24.05
C SER A 276 0.65 15.77 24.87
N ASN A 277 1.83 15.60 24.27
CA ASN A 277 3.04 15.07 24.89
C ASN A 277 4.27 15.96 24.61
N PHE A 278 4.08 17.28 24.52
CA PHE A 278 5.08 18.19 23.92
C PHE A 278 6.46 18.15 24.59
N GLU A 279 6.52 17.92 25.91
CA GLU A 279 7.78 17.82 26.65
C GLU A 279 8.57 16.53 26.38
N GLU A 280 8.00 15.61 25.61
CA GLU A 280 8.44 14.23 25.51
C GLU A 280 9.06 13.87 24.15
N LEU A 281 8.92 14.74 23.15
CA LEU A 281 9.34 14.48 21.77
C LEU A 281 10.40 15.48 21.28
N SER A 282 11.26 15.01 20.39
CA SER A 282 12.33 15.79 19.74
C SER A 282 11.99 16.19 18.30
N GLY A 283 10.92 15.64 17.72
CA GLY A 283 10.43 16.01 16.40
C GLY A 283 9.30 15.11 15.91
N VAL A 284 8.61 15.56 14.86
CA VAL A 284 7.48 14.85 14.22
C VAL A 284 7.75 14.61 12.74
N ILE A 285 7.52 13.40 12.26
CA ILE A 285 7.64 13.00 10.87
C ILE A 285 6.24 12.57 10.38
N MET A 286 5.78 13.17 9.29
CA MET A 286 4.46 12.96 8.74
C MET A 286 4.57 12.41 7.32
N LEU A 287 4.20 11.15 7.13
CA LEU A 287 4.18 10.48 5.83
C LEU A 287 2.79 10.53 5.23
N ALA A 288 2.64 11.22 4.09
CA ALA A 288 1.37 11.40 3.37
C ALA A 288 0.19 11.90 4.24
N PRO A 289 0.34 12.99 5.02
CA PRO A 289 -0.77 13.55 5.79
C PRO A 289 -1.79 14.27 4.91
N THR A 290 -3.03 14.31 5.37
CA THR A 290 -4.10 15.11 4.73
C THR A 290 -4.70 16.12 5.71
N PRO A 291 -4.90 17.39 5.30
CA PRO A 291 -5.67 18.37 6.06
C PRO A 291 -7.18 18.27 5.80
N ARG A 292 -7.61 17.37 4.90
CA ARG A 292 -9.01 17.24 4.49
C ARG A 292 -9.77 16.28 5.38
N LYS A 293 -11.10 16.39 5.35
CA LYS A 293 -11.99 15.46 6.03
C LYS A 293 -11.86 14.07 5.40
N LEU A 294 -11.73 13.03 6.22
CA LEU A 294 -11.50 11.66 5.75
C LEU A 294 -12.54 11.20 4.70
N ALA A 295 -13.81 11.52 4.88
CA ALA A 295 -14.85 11.14 3.92
C ALA A 295 -14.63 11.74 2.51
N GLN A 296 -14.08 12.96 2.42
CA GLN A 296 -13.75 13.60 1.15
C GLN A 296 -12.53 12.95 0.49
N VAL A 297 -11.53 12.59 1.30
CA VAL A 297 -10.32 11.89 0.85
C VAL A 297 -10.70 10.52 0.30
N MET A 298 -11.49 9.73 1.03
CA MET A 298 -11.98 8.43 0.58
C MET A 298 -12.86 8.54 -0.68
N LYS A 299 -13.69 9.58 -0.80
CA LYS A 299 -14.49 9.79 -2.02
C LYS A 299 -13.59 10.03 -3.24
N ASP A 300 -12.54 10.83 -3.10
CA ASP A 300 -11.57 11.04 -4.18
C ASP A 300 -10.81 9.75 -4.55
N GLN A 301 -10.47 8.91 -3.56
CA GLN A 301 -9.88 7.59 -3.80
C GLN A 301 -10.78 6.69 -4.64
N TYR A 302 -12.07 6.60 -4.27
CA TYR A 302 -13.05 5.80 -5.01
C TYR A 302 -13.26 6.33 -6.43
N LEU A 303 -13.34 7.64 -6.62
CA LEU A 303 -13.44 8.26 -7.95
C LEU A 303 -12.20 7.98 -8.81
N TYR A 304 -11.01 7.99 -8.20
CA TYR A 304 -9.79 7.59 -8.90
C TYR A 304 -9.85 6.12 -9.33
N ILE A 305 -10.19 5.20 -8.43
CA ILE A 305 -10.29 3.76 -8.73
C ILE A 305 -11.31 3.51 -9.84
N LEU A 306 -12.46 4.18 -9.80
CA LEU A 306 -13.48 4.11 -10.84
C LEU A 306 -12.91 4.53 -12.21
N SER A 307 -12.08 5.57 -12.24
CA SER A 307 -11.44 6.07 -13.48
C SER A 307 -10.44 5.08 -14.10
N LEU A 308 -10.01 4.06 -13.37
CA LEU A 308 -9.09 3.03 -13.89
C LEU A 308 -9.79 1.99 -14.79
N GLY A 309 -11.12 1.99 -14.82
CA GLY A 309 -11.93 0.97 -15.50
C GLY A 309 -12.07 -0.27 -14.63
N GLN A 310 -13.29 -0.57 -14.21
CA GLN A 310 -13.61 -1.69 -13.32
C GLN A 310 -14.62 -2.63 -13.97
N SER A 311 -14.80 -3.83 -13.40
CA SER A 311 -15.95 -4.67 -13.74
C SER A 311 -17.24 -4.00 -13.24
N GLU A 312 -18.39 -4.35 -13.84
CA GLU A 312 -19.69 -3.78 -13.47
C GLU A 312 -20.02 -3.94 -11.98
N GLU A 313 -19.69 -5.10 -11.40
CA GLU A 313 -19.93 -5.36 -9.98
C GLU A 313 -19.05 -4.49 -9.07
N VAL A 314 -17.77 -4.34 -9.39
CA VAL A 314 -16.85 -3.49 -8.62
C VAL A 314 -17.25 -2.03 -8.76
N GLU A 315 -17.62 -1.58 -9.96
CA GLU A 315 -18.13 -0.23 -10.20
C GLU A 315 -19.36 0.07 -9.34
N LYS A 316 -20.34 -0.85 -9.29
CA LYS A 316 -21.53 -0.69 -8.44
C LYS A 316 -21.19 -0.57 -6.95
N GLN A 317 -20.22 -1.36 -6.47
CA GLN A 317 -19.76 -1.28 -5.07
C GLN A 317 -19.09 0.07 -4.78
N ILE A 318 -18.25 0.55 -5.71
CA ILE A 318 -17.60 1.87 -5.60
C ILE A 318 -18.64 2.99 -5.57
N LEU A 319 -19.64 2.95 -6.45
CA LEU A 319 -20.69 3.97 -6.50
C LEU A 319 -21.51 4.00 -5.20
N ASN A 320 -21.87 2.83 -4.66
CA ASN A 320 -22.55 2.73 -3.35
C ASN A 320 -21.67 3.32 -2.23
N ALA A 321 -20.37 3.02 -2.22
CA ALA A 321 -19.46 3.61 -1.24
C ALA A 321 -19.40 5.15 -1.35
N ILE A 322 -19.41 5.70 -2.56
CA ILE A 322 -19.47 7.14 -2.81
C ILE A 322 -20.78 7.74 -2.27
N GLU A 323 -21.93 7.11 -2.51
CA GLU A 323 -23.22 7.57 -1.99
C GLU A 323 -23.25 7.60 -0.45
N ILE A 324 -22.71 6.57 0.20
CA ILE A 324 -22.57 6.52 1.67
C ILE A 324 -21.68 7.67 2.16
N LEU A 325 -20.55 7.92 1.49
CA LEU A 325 -19.65 9.01 1.85
C LEU A 325 -20.31 10.39 1.66
N ASP A 326 -21.15 10.55 0.64
CA ASP A 326 -21.93 11.78 0.46
C ASP A 326 -22.90 12.03 1.60
N LEU A 327 -23.56 10.98 2.13
CA LEU A 327 -24.40 11.11 3.32
C LEU A 327 -23.62 11.54 4.56
N VAL A 328 -22.37 11.08 4.70
CA VAL A 328 -21.47 11.52 5.79
C VAL A 328 -21.06 12.99 5.58
N ILE A 329 -20.61 13.35 4.38
CA ILE A 329 -20.16 14.71 4.04
C ILE A 329 -21.28 15.73 4.25
N GLU A 330 -22.50 15.40 3.83
CA GLU A 330 -23.69 16.24 3.96
C GLU A 330 -24.33 16.19 5.36
N ARG A 331 -23.74 15.43 6.29
CA ARG A 331 -24.26 15.18 7.65
C ARG A 331 -25.70 14.68 7.68
N LYS A 332 -26.07 13.87 6.70
CA LYS A 332 -27.38 13.19 6.62
C LYS A 332 -27.39 11.85 7.36
N LEU A 333 -26.22 11.29 7.65
CA LEU A 333 -26.08 10.08 8.46
C LEU A 333 -26.00 10.44 9.95
N SER A 334 -26.83 9.80 10.79
CA SER A 334 -26.76 9.98 12.24
C SER A 334 -25.43 9.45 12.78
N PRO A 335 -24.95 9.91 13.96
CA PRO A 335 -23.66 9.46 14.51
C PRO A 335 -23.52 7.95 14.65
N ASN A 336 -24.62 7.24 14.91
CA ASN A 336 -24.65 5.77 15.03
C ASN A 336 -24.94 5.06 13.69
N GLY A 337 -25.22 5.80 12.62
CA GLY A 337 -25.40 5.23 11.30
C GLY A 337 -24.06 4.70 10.76
N MET A 338 -24.09 3.52 10.14
CA MET A 338 -22.87 2.87 9.63
C MET A 338 -22.46 3.44 8.27
N ALA A 339 -21.19 3.78 8.14
CA ALA A 339 -20.54 4.16 6.90
C ALA A 339 -19.27 3.32 6.72
N LEU A 340 -19.25 2.48 5.68
CA LEU A 340 -18.09 1.65 5.31
C LEU A 340 -17.51 0.82 6.47
N GLY A 341 -18.39 0.26 7.31
CA GLY A 341 -18.00 -0.64 8.41
C GLY A 341 -17.73 0.04 9.75
N VAL A 342 -17.77 1.38 9.83
CA VAL A 342 -17.65 2.13 11.09
C VAL A 342 -18.83 3.10 11.29
N PRO A 343 -19.14 3.51 12.52
CA PRO A 343 -20.16 4.56 12.75
C PRO A 343 -19.75 5.91 12.16
N ALA A 344 -20.72 6.70 11.71
CA ALA A 344 -20.49 8.05 11.17
C ALA A 344 -19.79 8.98 12.18
N SER A 345 -19.98 8.73 13.49
CA SER A 345 -19.27 9.43 14.56
C SER A 345 -17.75 9.37 14.40
N TYR A 346 -17.20 8.28 13.86
CA TYR A 346 -15.76 8.14 13.59
C TYR A 346 -15.27 9.23 12.62
N PHE A 347 -16.00 9.44 11.51
CA PHE A 347 -15.69 10.50 10.55
C PHE A 347 -15.85 11.89 11.15
N TYR A 348 -16.91 12.11 11.95
CA TYR A 348 -17.17 13.41 12.57
C TYR A 348 -16.18 13.75 13.67
N GLU A 349 -15.67 12.74 14.38
CA GLU A 349 -14.62 12.91 15.38
C GLU A 349 -13.31 13.36 14.73
N LEU A 350 -12.95 12.76 13.59
CA LEU A 350 -11.75 13.15 12.83
C LEU A 350 -11.74 14.61 12.36
N GLU A 351 -12.91 15.22 12.14
CA GLU A 351 -13.00 16.64 11.78
C GLU A 351 -12.45 17.58 12.85
N LYS A 352 -12.29 17.12 14.10
CA LYS A 352 -11.68 17.87 15.19
C LYS A 352 -10.16 17.96 15.08
N TYR A 353 -9.54 17.03 14.36
CA TYR A 353 -8.09 16.87 14.33
C TYR A 353 -7.47 17.42 13.04
N ASN A 354 -7.79 18.67 12.69
CA ASN A 354 -7.18 19.30 11.51
C ASN A 354 -5.68 19.58 11.76
N PRO A 355 -4.76 18.93 11.01
CA PRO A 355 -3.34 19.02 11.28
C PRO A 355 -2.78 20.44 11.13
N ILE A 356 -3.38 21.30 10.29
CA ILE A 356 -2.91 22.68 10.10
C ILE A 356 -3.02 23.48 11.41
N ASP A 357 -4.10 23.29 12.16
CA ASP A 357 -4.35 24.03 13.39
C ASP A 357 -3.27 23.70 14.44
N TYR A 358 -2.97 22.41 14.60
CA TYR A 358 -1.93 21.93 15.52
C TYR A 358 -0.51 22.23 15.04
N LEU A 359 -0.23 22.13 13.73
CA LEU A 359 1.08 22.48 13.16
C LEU A 359 1.37 23.98 13.29
N ARG A 360 0.35 24.83 13.43
CA ARG A 360 0.54 26.25 13.74
C ARG A 360 0.96 26.48 15.18
N GLU A 361 0.55 25.62 16.10
CA GLU A 361 0.92 25.71 17.51
C GLU A 361 2.24 25.01 17.84
N ILE A 362 2.59 23.95 17.10
CA ILE A 362 3.79 23.17 17.37
C ILE A 362 5.08 23.98 17.12
N SER A 363 6.02 23.90 18.07
CA SER A 363 7.37 24.45 17.95
C SER A 363 8.46 23.38 17.78
N LEU A 364 8.12 22.10 17.89
CA LEU A 364 9.01 20.99 17.53
C LEU A 364 9.38 21.06 16.04
N PRO A 365 10.56 20.56 15.65
CA PRO A 365 10.87 20.28 14.26
C PRO A 365 9.84 19.31 13.65
N VAL A 366 9.36 19.61 12.45
CA VAL A 366 8.43 18.76 11.68
C VAL A 366 8.99 18.47 10.29
N LEU A 367 8.89 17.22 9.85
CA LEU A 367 9.18 16.79 8.49
C LEU A 367 7.92 16.22 7.84
N ILE A 368 7.48 16.81 6.73
CA ILE A 368 6.30 16.38 5.96
C ILE A 368 6.75 15.81 4.61
N LEU A 369 6.48 14.52 4.38
CA LEU A 369 6.90 13.78 3.21
C LEU A 369 5.68 13.37 2.37
N GLN A 370 5.83 13.37 1.04
CA GLN A 370 4.79 12.94 0.10
C GLN A 370 5.39 12.26 -1.14
N GLY A 371 4.73 11.21 -1.64
CA GLY A 371 5.01 10.63 -2.97
C GLY A 371 4.20 11.30 -4.09
N SER A 372 4.83 11.59 -5.23
CA SER A 372 4.19 12.32 -6.34
C SER A 372 3.13 11.53 -7.11
N LYS A 373 3.10 10.21 -6.95
CA LYS A 373 2.11 9.31 -7.57
C LYS A 373 1.04 8.87 -6.59
N ASP A 374 1.02 9.37 -5.37
CA ASP A 374 0.01 9.05 -4.39
C ASP A 374 -1.39 9.51 -4.85
N TYR A 375 -2.30 8.54 -5.05
CA TYR A 375 -3.70 8.80 -5.37
C TYR A 375 -4.60 8.80 -4.13
N GLN A 376 -4.10 8.29 -2.99
CA GLN A 376 -4.82 8.21 -1.72
C GLN A 376 -4.82 9.55 -1.01
N VAL A 377 -3.65 10.21 -1.00
CA VAL A 377 -3.44 11.57 -0.51
C VAL A 377 -2.68 12.30 -1.59
N THR A 378 -3.34 13.25 -2.25
CA THR A 378 -2.83 13.81 -3.51
C THR A 378 -1.94 15.01 -3.28
N VAL A 379 -0.94 15.19 -4.14
CA VAL A 379 -0.06 16.36 -4.08
C VAL A 379 -0.86 17.67 -4.06
N GLU A 380 -1.81 17.83 -4.97
CA GLU A 380 -2.51 19.11 -5.17
C GLU A 380 -3.56 19.41 -4.10
N LYS A 381 -4.34 18.42 -3.65
CA LYS A 381 -5.42 18.65 -2.68
C LYS A 381 -4.97 18.54 -1.23
N ASP A 382 -3.79 17.99 -0.97
CA ASP A 382 -3.34 17.67 0.38
C ASP A 382 -1.98 18.30 0.68
N PHE A 383 -0.90 17.83 0.02
CA PHE A 383 0.46 18.28 0.30
C PHE A 383 0.68 19.77 0.03
N ARG A 384 0.26 20.28 -1.14
CA ARG A 384 0.38 21.71 -1.49
C ARG A 384 -0.50 22.59 -0.60
N VAL A 385 -1.62 22.06 -0.09
CA VAL A 385 -2.46 22.81 0.85
C VAL A 385 -1.72 22.99 2.18
N LEU A 386 -1.08 21.94 2.70
CA LEU A 386 -0.24 22.02 3.90
C LEU A 386 0.96 22.96 3.69
N GLU A 387 1.69 22.80 2.58
CA GLU A 387 2.86 23.62 2.24
C GLU A 387 2.52 25.11 2.20
N ASN A 388 1.41 25.47 1.53
CA ASN A 388 0.95 26.85 1.48
C ASN A 388 0.53 27.37 2.86
N ALA A 389 -0.22 26.57 3.63
CA ALA A 389 -0.76 26.97 4.93
C ALA A 389 0.29 27.15 6.04
N LEU A 390 1.48 26.57 5.85
CA LEU A 390 2.60 26.54 6.80
C LEU A 390 3.88 27.17 6.21
N SER A 391 3.76 27.91 5.10
CA SER A 391 4.90 28.52 4.40
C SER A 391 5.70 29.52 5.24
N ASP A 392 5.12 30.04 6.31
CA ASP A 392 5.73 30.93 7.30
C ASP A 392 6.39 30.19 8.47
N LYS A 393 6.20 28.87 8.60
CA LYS A 393 6.80 28.06 9.67
C LYS A 393 8.20 27.58 9.30
N SER A 394 9.23 28.15 9.94
CA SER A 394 10.62 27.73 9.75
C SER A 394 10.97 26.36 10.36
N ASN A 395 10.14 25.85 11.27
CA ASN A 395 10.32 24.55 11.91
C ASN A 395 9.67 23.40 11.12
N VAL A 396 9.07 23.65 9.96
CA VAL A 396 8.41 22.64 9.12
C VAL A 396 9.17 22.50 7.81
N GLU A 397 9.69 21.30 7.54
CA GLU A 397 10.34 20.94 6.28
C GLU A 397 9.41 20.07 5.42
N PHE A 398 9.32 20.38 4.12
CA PHE A 398 8.50 19.65 3.16
C PHE A 398 9.39 18.94 2.14
N LYS A 399 9.08 17.69 1.81
CA LYS A 399 9.77 16.97 0.73
C LYS A 399 8.81 16.11 -0.08
N LEU A 400 8.80 16.37 -1.39
CA LEU A 400 8.04 15.64 -2.39
C LEU A 400 9.00 14.72 -3.16
N PHE A 401 8.69 13.43 -3.20
CA PHE A 401 9.47 12.41 -3.90
C PHE A 401 8.83 12.02 -5.22
N ASP A 402 9.61 11.98 -6.29
CA ASP A 402 9.07 11.71 -7.62
C ASP A 402 8.88 10.21 -7.92
N GLY A 403 7.70 9.85 -8.42
CA GLY A 403 7.37 8.50 -8.83
C GLY A 403 7.00 7.57 -7.68
N LEU A 404 6.82 8.08 -6.46
CA LEU A 404 6.47 7.26 -5.29
C LEU A 404 4.96 7.25 -5.04
N ASN A 405 4.42 6.10 -4.68
CA ASN A 405 3.02 5.94 -4.28
C ASN A 405 2.77 6.35 -2.81
N HIS A 406 1.57 6.05 -2.29
CA HIS A 406 1.17 6.35 -0.91
C HIS A 406 2.14 5.79 0.14
N PHE A 407 2.66 4.59 -0.11
CA PHE A 407 3.58 3.89 0.78
C PHE A 407 5.06 4.17 0.47
N PHE A 408 5.34 5.24 -0.29
CA PHE A 408 6.70 5.67 -0.63
C PHE A 408 7.50 4.65 -1.45
N MET A 409 6.81 3.84 -2.26
CA MET A 409 7.41 2.82 -3.13
C MET A 409 7.39 3.29 -4.59
N LYS A 410 8.42 2.96 -5.37
CA LYS A 410 8.48 3.37 -6.77
C LYS A 410 7.41 2.69 -7.61
N VAL A 411 6.65 3.48 -8.36
CA VAL A 411 5.64 2.98 -9.30
C VAL A 411 5.61 3.81 -10.57
N GLN A 412 5.18 3.20 -11.68
CA GLN A 412 4.90 3.95 -12.91
C GLN A 412 3.55 4.69 -12.81
N LYS A 413 2.54 4.00 -12.26
CA LYS A 413 1.21 4.50 -11.98
C LYS A 413 0.71 3.80 -10.73
N SER A 414 0.22 4.57 -9.76
CA SER A 414 -0.30 3.98 -8.53
C SER A 414 -1.67 3.38 -8.73
N THR A 415 -1.88 2.18 -8.25
CA THR A 415 -3.16 1.46 -8.31
C THR A 415 -3.37 0.60 -7.06
N PRO A 416 -4.59 0.13 -6.77
CA PRO A 416 -4.79 -0.86 -5.70
C PRO A 416 -3.95 -2.14 -5.87
N ALA A 417 -3.63 -2.51 -7.12
CA ALA A 417 -2.84 -3.70 -7.44
C ALA A 417 -1.37 -3.59 -7.00
N ASP A 418 -0.88 -2.39 -6.66
CA ASP A 418 0.50 -2.19 -6.20
C ASP A 418 0.82 -3.00 -4.94
N SER A 419 -0.19 -3.22 -4.08
CA SER A 419 -0.05 -4.06 -2.87
C SER A 419 0.26 -5.53 -3.18
N MET A 420 -0.06 -5.98 -4.40
CA MET A 420 0.15 -7.37 -4.85
C MET A 420 1.52 -7.57 -5.49
N ILE A 421 2.29 -6.50 -5.64
CA ILE A 421 3.64 -6.52 -6.21
C ILE A 421 4.62 -6.25 -5.07
N SER A 422 5.55 -7.17 -4.86
CA SER A 422 6.62 -6.99 -3.88
C SER A 422 7.43 -5.74 -4.23
N ASN A 423 7.53 -4.82 -3.28
CA ASN A 423 8.20 -3.54 -3.41
C ASN A 423 8.64 -3.06 -2.02
N HIS A 424 9.51 -2.05 -1.99
CA HIS A 424 10.07 -1.51 -0.77
C HIS A 424 9.90 0.00 -0.71
N VAL A 425 9.92 0.55 0.49
CA VAL A 425 10.10 2.00 0.68
C VAL A 425 11.43 2.39 0.03
N GLU A 426 11.43 3.46 -0.77
CA GLU A 426 12.65 3.86 -1.47
C GLU A 426 13.73 4.38 -0.50
N GLU A 427 14.99 4.05 -0.81
CA GLU A 427 16.15 4.45 0.01
C GLU A 427 16.19 5.95 0.29
N GLU A 428 15.83 6.77 -0.70
CA GLU A 428 15.84 8.24 -0.56
C GLU A 428 14.91 8.76 0.53
N VAL A 429 13.87 8.00 0.88
CA VAL A 429 12.89 8.34 1.92
C VAL A 429 13.47 8.00 3.29
N VAL A 430 14.02 6.80 3.44
CA VAL A 430 14.74 6.36 4.64
C VAL A 430 15.88 7.33 4.95
N PHE A 431 16.69 7.66 3.93
CA PHE A 431 17.80 8.57 4.07
C PHE A 431 17.35 9.99 4.43
N ALA A 432 16.25 10.48 3.85
CA ALA A 432 15.71 11.80 4.21
C ALA A 432 15.34 11.86 5.69
N ILE A 433 14.65 10.84 6.20
CA ILE A 433 14.25 10.77 7.62
C ILE A 433 15.49 10.65 8.51
N GLY A 434 16.39 9.73 8.20
CA GLY A 434 17.58 9.49 9.01
C GLY A 434 18.53 10.69 9.07
N GLN A 435 18.74 11.38 7.95
CA GLN A 435 19.55 12.61 7.92
C GLN A 435 18.87 13.77 8.64
N TRP A 436 17.55 13.89 8.52
CA TRP A 436 16.80 14.90 9.25
C TRP A 436 16.94 14.73 10.76
N ILE A 437 16.82 13.49 11.26
CA ILE A 437 17.05 13.16 12.68
C ILE A 437 18.49 13.50 13.09
N LYS A 438 19.51 13.00 12.38
CA LYS A 438 20.92 13.24 12.71
C LYS A 438 21.27 14.73 12.78
N ARG A 439 20.75 15.52 11.85
CA ARG A 439 20.95 16.97 11.85
C ARG A 439 20.35 17.65 13.10
N LEU A 440 19.21 17.18 13.59
CA LEU A 440 18.61 17.69 14.83
C LEU A 440 19.42 17.28 16.07
N GLU A 441 20.06 16.12 16.02
CA GLU A 441 20.98 15.66 17.08
C GLU A 441 22.39 16.27 16.99
N GLY A 442 22.67 17.10 15.97
CA GLY A 442 23.98 17.74 15.78
C GLY A 442 25.07 16.81 15.22
N GLN A 443 24.68 15.73 14.54
CA GLN A 443 25.57 14.75 13.90
C GLN A 443 25.81 15.03 12.42
#